data_AF-A0AAU5U7V6-F1
#
_entry.id   AF-A0AAU5U7V6-F1
#
_cell.length_a   1.000
_cell.length_b   1.000
_cell.length_c   1.000
_cell.angle_alpha   90.00
_cell.angle_beta   90.00
_cell.angle_gamma   90.00
#
_symmetry.space_group_name_H-M   'P 1'
#
loop_
_entity.id
_entity.type
_entity.pdbx_description
1 polymer ?
#
loop_
_entity_poly.entity_id
_entity_poly.type
_entity_poly.pdbx_seq_one_letter_code
_entity_poly.pdbx_strand_id
1 'polypeptide(L)'
;MTTPTGKQQSEEQATRNGVTALEQAFAGVQRCRQDVDNMKNTLSSGYAGSDGGAFHQLLERWDQQAEIISVNLNSMIDTLNETLRAKGLQQGSAVQSIQQAYDRSEAIFNELAG
;
A
#
# COMPACT_ATOMS: atom_id res chain seq x y z
N MET A 1 35.13 2.13 -20.33
CA MET A 1 34.30 2.24 -19.10
C MET A 1 32.86 2.22 -19.55
N THR A 2 32.19 1.08 -19.41
CA THR A 2 30.79 0.92 -19.81
C THR A 2 30.07 0.21 -18.68
N THR A 3 28.80 0.58 -18.46
CA THR A 3 27.76 -0.04 -17.60
C THR A 3 27.41 0.62 -16.24
N PRO A 4 26.94 1.88 -16.21
CA PRO A 4 26.04 2.36 -15.14
C PRO A 4 24.54 2.30 -15.52
N THR A 5 24.20 2.39 -16.81
CA THR A 5 22.83 2.58 -17.32
C THR A 5 21.90 1.38 -17.10
N GLY A 6 22.41 0.14 -17.21
CA GLY A 6 21.58 -1.07 -17.08
C GLY A 6 21.02 -1.31 -15.66
N LYS A 7 21.77 -0.96 -14.61
CA LYS A 7 21.30 -1.09 -13.22
C LYS A 7 20.21 -0.07 -12.90
N GLN A 8 20.37 1.18 -13.34
CA GLN A 8 19.38 2.24 -13.12
C GLN A 8 18.04 1.96 -13.80
N GLN A 9 18.08 1.44 -15.04
CA GLN A 9 16.87 1.03 -15.75
C GLN A 9 16.16 -0.14 -15.07
N SER A 10 16.92 -1.11 -14.52
CA SER A 10 16.36 -2.24 -13.79
C SER A 10 15.68 -1.82 -12.48
N GLU A 11 16.25 -0.86 -11.75
CA GLU A 11 15.64 -0.31 -10.53
C GLU A 11 14.34 0.43 -10.83
N GLU A 12 14.30 1.25 -11.89
CA GLU A 12 13.09 1.95 -12.30
C GLU A 12 11.96 0.98 -12.66
N GLN A 13 12.28 -0.09 -13.39
CA GLN A 13 11.33 -1.14 -13.71
C GLN A 13 10.82 -1.84 -12.44
N ALA A 14 11.70 -2.13 -11.49
CA ALA A 14 11.32 -2.74 -10.21
C ALA A 14 10.39 -1.82 -9.40
N THR A 15 10.68 -0.50 -9.35
CA THR A 15 9.81 0.48 -8.70
C THR A 15 8.42 0.54 -9.34
N ARG A 16 8.33 0.58 -10.68
CA ARG A 16 7.04 0.56 -11.39
C ARG A 16 6.24 -0.72 -11.14
N ASN A 17 6.92 -1.87 -11.07
CA ASN A 17 6.30 -3.13 -10.72
C ASN A 17 5.75 -3.10 -9.28
N GLY A 18 6.51 -2.50 -8.35
CA GLY A 18 6.08 -2.29 -6.96
C GLY A 18 4.83 -1.42 -6.86
N VAL A 19 4.77 -0.30 -7.59
CA VAL A 19 3.56 0.56 -7.65
C VAL A 19 2.35 -0.25 -8.12
N THR A 20 2.50 -1.01 -9.21
CA THR A 20 1.42 -1.85 -9.74
C THR A 20 0.93 -2.87 -8.72
N ALA A 21 1.85 -3.52 -8.00
CA ALA A 21 1.50 -4.51 -6.98
C ALA A 21 0.75 -3.87 -5.79
N LEU A 22 1.17 -2.68 -5.36
CA LEU A 22 0.49 -1.95 -4.29
C LEU A 22 -0.89 -1.46 -4.71
N GLU A 23 -1.06 -0.99 -5.95
CA GLU A 23 -2.37 -0.61 -6.50
C GLU A 23 -3.34 -1.81 -6.54
N GLN A 24 -2.84 -2.99 -6.94
CA GLN A 24 -3.63 -4.23 -6.92
C GLN A 24 -4.01 -4.64 -5.50
N ALA A 25 -3.08 -4.54 -4.54
CA ALA A 25 -3.34 -4.81 -3.14
C ALA A 25 -4.39 -3.86 -2.56
N PHE A 26 -4.29 -2.56 -2.85
CA PHE A 26 -5.25 -1.54 -2.43
C PHE A 26 -6.65 -1.85 -2.98
N ALA A 27 -6.75 -2.15 -4.27
CA ALA A 27 -8.02 -2.58 -4.89
C ALA A 27 -8.57 -3.87 -4.26
N GLY A 28 -7.70 -4.77 -3.81
CA GLY A 28 -8.06 -5.95 -3.03
C GLY A 28 -8.70 -5.61 -1.69
N VAL A 29 -8.06 -4.72 -0.91
CA VAL A 29 -8.59 -4.27 0.38
C VAL A 29 -9.95 -3.58 0.21
N GLN A 30 -10.11 -2.72 -0.79
CA GLN A 30 -11.39 -2.06 -1.08
C GLN A 30 -12.51 -3.06 -1.41
N ARG A 31 -12.21 -4.12 -2.17
CA ARG A 31 -13.16 -5.21 -2.43
C ARG A 31 -13.57 -5.94 -1.16
N CYS A 32 -12.60 -6.30 -0.31
CA CYS A 32 -12.89 -6.93 0.98
C CYS A 32 -13.79 -6.03 1.87
N ARG A 33 -13.57 -4.71 1.88
CA ARG A 33 -14.43 -3.76 2.62
C ARG A 33 -15.85 -3.75 2.11
N GLN A 34 -16.03 -3.71 0.79
CA GLN A 34 -17.35 -3.81 0.17
C GLN A 34 -18.07 -5.11 0.56
N ASP A 35 -17.37 -6.24 0.56
CA ASP A 35 -17.94 -7.55 0.92
C ASP A 35 -18.37 -7.58 2.39
N VAL A 36 -17.56 -7.02 3.30
CA VAL A 36 -17.89 -6.93 4.73
C VAL A 36 -19.07 -5.99 4.97
N ASP A 37 -19.16 -4.87 4.26
CA ASP A 37 -20.33 -3.97 4.35
C ASP A 37 -21.61 -4.64 3.85
N ASN A 38 -21.53 -5.40 2.75
CA ASN A 38 -22.67 -6.19 2.25
C ASN A 38 -23.12 -7.26 3.27
N MET A 39 -22.15 -7.93 3.90
CA MET A 39 -22.41 -8.89 4.98
C MET A 39 -23.07 -8.20 6.19
N LYS A 40 -22.59 -7.02 6.60
CA LYS A 40 -23.16 -6.21 7.68
C LYS A 40 -24.62 -5.86 7.41
N ASN A 41 -24.94 -5.39 6.20
CA ASN A 41 -26.31 -5.05 5.80
C ASN A 41 -27.22 -6.28 5.88
N THR A 42 -26.75 -7.44 5.41
CA THR A 42 -27.48 -8.71 5.49
C THR A 42 -27.72 -9.13 6.94
N LEU A 43 -26.68 -9.13 7.77
CA LEU A 43 -26.76 -9.60 9.16
C LEU A 43 -27.52 -8.65 10.08
N SER A 44 -27.50 -7.33 9.81
CA SER A 44 -28.27 -6.34 10.57
C SER A 44 -29.78 -6.59 10.55
N SER A 45 -30.28 -7.27 9.52
CA SER A 45 -31.69 -7.66 9.43
C SER A 45 -32.05 -8.89 10.28
N GLY A 46 -31.06 -9.72 10.65
CA GLY A 46 -31.26 -10.98 11.38
C GLY A 46 -30.78 -10.97 12.84
N TYR A 47 -29.82 -10.12 13.19
CA TYR A 47 -29.21 -10.06 14.52
C TYR A 47 -29.73 -8.86 15.32
N ALA A 48 -30.89 -9.02 15.97
CA ALA A 48 -31.38 -8.10 17.00
C ALA A 48 -30.96 -8.58 18.40
N GLY A 49 -30.54 -7.65 19.29
CA GLY A 49 -30.14 -7.96 20.67
C GLY A 49 -28.64 -7.80 20.94
N SER A 50 -28.16 -8.34 22.08
CA SER A 50 -26.76 -8.20 22.54
C SER A 50 -25.73 -8.68 21.52
N ASP A 51 -26.06 -9.76 20.81
CA ASP A 51 -25.15 -10.42 19.87
C ASP A 51 -24.93 -9.57 18.61
N GLY A 52 -25.97 -8.86 18.16
CA GLY A 52 -25.85 -7.88 17.08
C GLY A 52 -24.95 -6.70 17.45
N GLY A 53 -24.99 -6.25 18.71
CA GLY A 53 -24.12 -5.20 19.23
C GLY A 53 -22.65 -5.61 19.26
N ALA A 54 -22.33 -6.80 19.77
CA ALA A 54 -20.97 -7.33 19.80
C ALA A 54 -20.41 -7.55 18.39
N PHE A 55 -21.25 -8.06 17.48
CA PHE A 55 -20.87 -8.23 16.07
C PHE A 55 -20.61 -6.90 15.36
N HIS A 56 -21.42 -5.87 15.64
CA HIS A 56 -21.21 -4.53 15.10
C HIS A 56 -19.86 -3.94 15.54
N GLN A 57 -19.51 -4.08 16.82
CA GLN A 57 -18.22 -3.63 17.34
C GLN A 57 -17.04 -4.35 16.69
N LEU A 58 -17.17 -5.65 16.42
CA LEU A 58 -16.15 -6.40 15.71
C LEU A 58 -15.94 -5.87 14.29
N LEU A 59 -17.03 -5.61 13.56
CA LEU A 59 -16.98 -5.06 12.21
C LEU A 59 -16.38 -3.66 12.17
N GLU A 60 -16.72 -2.81 13.14
CA GLU A 60 -16.14 -1.47 13.25
C GLU A 60 -14.63 -1.52 13.47
N ARG A 61 -14.16 -2.39 14.37
CA ARG A 61 -12.71 -2.60 14.57
C ARG A 61 -12.03 -3.13 13.32
N TRP A 62 -12.68 -4.06 12.61
CA TRP A 62 -12.16 -4.58 11.36
C TRP A 62 -12.02 -3.48 10.31
N ASP A 63 -13.04 -2.62 10.15
CA ASP A 63 -13.00 -1.52 9.18
C ASP A 63 -11.90 -0.50 9.50
N GLN A 64 -11.69 -0.19 10.79
CA GLN A 64 -10.56 0.65 11.23
C GLN A 64 -9.20 0.05 10.83
N GLN A 65 -9.01 -1.27 10.95
CA GLN A 65 -7.77 -1.91 10.51
C GLN A 65 -7.62 -1.90 8.99
N ALA A 66 -8.71 -2.12 8.25
CA ALA A 66 -8.72 -2.05 6.79
C ALA A 66 -8.39 -0.64 6.28
N GLU A 67 -8.86 0.40 6.98
CA GLU A 67 -8.51 1.79 6.71
C GLU A 67 -7.02 2.06 6.93
N ILE A 68 -6.45 1.61 8.05
CA ILE A 68 -5.01 1.75 8.33
C ILE A 68 -4.17 1.10 7.22
N ILE A 69 -4.53 -0.12 6.80
CA ILE A 69 -3.86 -0.81 5.69
C ILE A 69 -3.99 -0.01 4.39
N SER A 70 -5.18 0.52 4.10
CA SER A 70 -5.43 1.33 2.89
C SER A 70 -4.57 2.59 2.86
N VAL A 71 -4.47 3.31 3.97
CA VAL A 71 -3.62 4.50 4.13
C VAL A 71 -2.15 4.15 3.92
N ASN A 72 -1.68 3.05 4.50
CA ASN A 72 -0.29 2.61 4.38
C ASN A 72 0.05 2.24 2.93
N LEU A 73 -0.82 1.51 2.23
CA LEU A 73 -0.65 1.19 0.82
C LEU A 73 -0.58 2.45 -0.05
N ASN A 74 -1.48 3.42 0.19
CA ASN A 74 -1.47 4.68 -0.56
C ASN A 74 -0.18 5.49 -0.31
N SER A 75 0.26 5.58 0.95
CA SER A 75 1.51 6.25 1.32
C SER A 75 2.74 5.64 0.63
N MET A 76 2.77 4.31 0.48
CA MET A 76 3.84 3.62 -0.25
C MET A 76 3.78 3.90 -1.74
N ILE A 77 2.60 3.88 -2.34
CA ILE A 77 2.41 4.26 -3.76
C ILE A 77 2.92 5.68 -3.99
N ASP A 78 2.54 6.63 -3.14
CA ASP A 78 2.99 8.03 -3.21
C ASP A 78 4.52 8.14 -3.09
N THR A 79 5.11 7.39 -2.15
CA THR A 79 6.56 7.37 -1.95
C THR A 79 7.32 6.80 -3.15
N LEU A 80 6.82 5.72 -3.75
CA LEU A 80 7.44 5.12 -4.95
C LEU A 80 7.26 6.04 -6.18
N ASN A 81 6.11 6.69 -6.33
CA ASN A 81 5.87 7.65 -7.39
C ASN A 81 6.76 8.90 -7.25
N GLU A 82 6.94 9.42 -6.05
CA GLU A 82 7.88 10.51 -5.78
C GLU A 82 9.33 10.07 -6.07
N THR A 83 9.68 8.82 -5.74
CA THR A 83 10.99 8.24 -6.09
C THR A 83 11.21 8.19 -7.61
N LEU A 84 10.20 7.76 -8.38
CA LEU A 84 10.26 7.76 -9.84
C LEU A 84 10.42 9.18 -10.40
N ARG A 85 9.66 10.14 -9.86
CA ARG A 85 9.74 11.55 -10.24
C ARG A 85 11.11 12.13 -9.93
N ALA A 86 11.64 11.89 -8.73
CA ALA A 86 12.97 12.32 -8.31
C ALA A 86 14.06 11.70 -9.21
N LYS A 87 13.95 10.40 -9.57
CA LYS A 87 14.84 9.75 -10.53
C LYS A 87 14.74 10.38 -11.93
N GLY A 88 13.54 10.71 -12.40
CA GLY A 88 13.33 11.40 -13.68
C GLY A 88 13.93 12.80 -13.72
N LEU A 89 13.82 13.55 -12.62
CA LEU A 89 14.50 14.84 -12.44
C LEU A 89 16.03 14.68 -12.33
N GLN A 90 16.51 13.65 -11.64
CA GLN A 90 17.94 13.34 -11.47
C GLN A 90 18.62 12.66 -12.67
N GLN A 91 17.89 12.18 -13.68
CA GLN A 91 18.51 11.91 -14.98
C GLN A 91 19.08 13.19 -15.61
N GLY A 92 18.72 14.39 -15.11
CA GLY A 92 19.46 15.64 -15.33
C GLY A 92 20.61 15.92 -14.34
N SER A 93 20.66 15.27 -13.17
CA SER A 93 21.61 15.56 -12.06
C SER A 93 21.72 14.46 -10.96
N ALA A 94 22.49 13.40 -11.26
CA ALA A 94 23.27 12.45 -10.42
C ALA A 94 22.80 11.87 -9.03
N VAL A 95 22.53 10.55 -9.04
CA VAL A 95 22.96 9.40 -8.18
C VAL A 95 22.66 9.31 -6.66
N GLN A 96 22.59 10.37 -5.84
CA GLN A 96 22.55 10.19 -4.37
C GLN A 96 21.17 9.85 -3.76
N SER A 97 20.05 10.08 -4.46
CA SER A 97 18.70 9.87 -3.89
C SER A 97 18.30 8.39 -3.79
N ILE A 98 18.97 7.53 -4.56
CA ILE A 98 18.57 6.13 -4.77
C ILE A 98 18.72 5.32 -3.48
N GLN A 99 19.85 5.49 -2.79
CA GLN A 99 20.12 4.76 -1.56
C GLN A 99 19.12 5.13 -0.47
N GLN A 100 18.78 6.42 -0.32
CA GLN A 100 17.81 6.88 0.67
C GLN A 100 16.38 6.38 0.40
N ALA A 101 15.97 6.29 -0.86
CA ALA A 101 14.66 5.76 -1.21
C ALA A 101 14.57 4.24 -0.99
N TYR A 102 15.66 3.51 -1.29
CA TYR A 102 15.77 2.08 -1.02
C TYR A 102 15.66 1.79 0.48
N ASP A 103 16.48 2.47 1.28
CA ASP A 103 16.52 2.32 2.74
C ASP A 103 15.15 2.67 3.38
N ARG A 104 14.44 3.67 2.84
CA ARG A 104 13.07 3.99 3.27
C ARG A 104 12.07 2.89 2.93
N SER A 105 12.14 2.34 1.72
CA SER A 105 11.23 1.26 1.33
C SER A 105 11.46 0.02 2.19
N GLU A 106 12.72 -0.31 2.49
CA GLU A 106 13.09 -1.46 3.31
C GLU A 106 12.66 -1.27 4.78
N ALA A 107 12.79 -0.05 5.32
CA ALA A 107 12.27 0.29 6.64
C ALA A 107 10.75 0.12 6.73
N ILE A 108 10.01 0.59 5.72
CA ILE A 108 8.55 0.44 5.64
C ILE A 108 8.16 -1.04 5.51
N PHE A 109 8.88 -1.81 4.69
CA PHE A 109 8.65 -3.26 4.55
C PHE A 109 8.91 -4.00 5.87
N ASN A 110 9.98 -3.67 6.60
CA ASN A 110 10.28 -4.28 7.89
C ASN A 110 9.24 -3.90 8.96
N GLU A 111 8.76 -2.66 8.97
CA GLU A 111 7.72 -2.20 9.90
C GLU A 111 6.37 -2.89 9.62
N LEU A 112 6.10 -3.27 8.37
CA LEU A 112 4.93 -4.09 8.00
C LEU A 112 5.10 -5.60 8.29
N ALA A 113 6.32 -6.12 8.24
CA ALA A 113 6.59 -7.55 8.41
C ALA A 113 6.57 -8.02 9.87
N GLY A 114 6.74 -7.08 10.82
CA GLY A 114 6.79 -7.36 12.26
C GLY A 114 8.20 -7.58 12.78
#